data_AF-A0A967SM03-F1
#
_entry.id   AF-A0A967SM03-F1
#
_cell.length_a   1.000
_cell.length_b   1.000
_cell.length_c   1.000
_cell.angle_alpha   90.00
_cell.angle_beta   90.00
_cell.angle_gamma   90.00
#
_symmetry.space_group_name_H-M   'P 1'
#
loop_
_entity.id
_entity.type
_entity.pdbx_description
1 polymer ?
#
loop_
_entity_poly.entity_id
_entity_poly.type
_entity_poly.pdbx_seq_one_letter_code
_entity_poly.pdbx_strand_id
1 'polypeptide(L)'
;EESETALEELTGHAEAVLRALGLRYRVLLLAGGDLGFANAKTYDLEAWAPAVGRWLEVSSCSTYTDYQARRANVRYRPEPGAKP
;
A
#
# COMPACT_ATOMS: atom_id res chain seq x y z
N GLU A 1 -10.45 12.39 -3.68
CA GLU A 1 -9.25 12.01 -4.45
C GLU A 1 -8.01 11.91 -3.54
N GLU A 2 -8.17 11.30 -2.35
CA GLU A 2 -7.11 11.31 -1.32
C GLU A 2 -6.35 9.97 -1.26
N SER A 3 -6.60 9.07 -2.21
CA SER A 3 -6.06 7.70 -2.16
C SER A 3 -4.55 7.62 -2.32
N GLU A 4 -3.92 8.59 -2.99
CA GLU A 4 -2.46 8.65 -3.09
C GLU A 4 -1.85 9.10 -1.77
N THR A 5 -2.35 10.17 -1.17
CA THR A 5 -1.92 10.63 0.16
C THR A 5 -2.12 9.54 1.21
N ALA A 6 -3.29 8.88 1.21
CA ALA A 6 -3.57 7.77 2.10
C ALA A 6 -2.62 6.58 1.89
N LEU A 7 -2.11 6.35 0.67
CA LEU A 7 -1.11 5.33 0.40
C LEU A 7 0.24 5.68 1.03
N GLU A 8 0.67 6.94 0.93
CA GLU A 8 1.92 7.39 1.55
C GLU A 8 1.82 7.31 3.09
N GLU A 9 0.67 7.68 3.67
CA GLU A 9 0.39 7.53 5.10
C GLU A 9 0.38 6.06 5.55
N LEU A 10 -0.31 5.19 4.80
CA LEU A 10 -0.36 3.75 5.06
C LEU A 10 1.05 3.12 5.03
N THR A 11 1.85 3.50 4.02
CA THR A 11 3.24 3.06 3.89
C THR A 11 4.07 3.54 5.10
N GLY A 12 3.89 4.81 5.50
CA GLY A 12 4.54 5.38 6.67
C GLY A 12 4.18 4.69 7.99
N HIS A 13 2.92 4.23 8.15
CA HIS A 13 2.51 3.41 9.30
C HIS A 13 3.22 2.06 9.33
N ALA A 14 3.35 1.38 8.19
CA ALA A 14 4.08 0.12 8.11
C ALA A 14 5.58 0.30 8.42
N GLU A 15 6.19 1.37 7.90
CA GLU A 15 7.57 1.71 8.21
C GLU A 15 7.78 2.04 9.70
N ALA A 16 6.82 2.69 10.36
CA ALA A 16 6.91 3.04 11.77
C ALA A 16 7.09 1.80 12.66
N VAL A 17 6.44 0.70 12.33
CA VAL A 17 6.61 -0.58 13.03
C VAL A 17 8.04 -1.12 12.86
N LEU A 18 8.57 -1.10 11.64
CA LEU A 18 9.95 -1.56 11.37
C LEU A 18 11.00 -0.70 12.08
N ARG A 19 10.80 0.62 12.08
CA ARG A 19 11.65 1.57 12.83
C ARG A 19 11.60 1.31 14.34
N ALA A 20 10.41 1.10 14.90
CA ALA A 20 10.24 0.83 16.34
C ALA A 20 10.91 -0.48 16.77
N LEU A 21 10.91 -1.50 15.90
CA LEU A 21 11.60 -2.78 16.12
C LEU A 21 13.11 -2.71 15.83
N GLY A 22 13.63 -1.59 15.32
CA GLY A 22 15.04 -1.46 14.95
C GLY A 22 15.45 -2.33 13.75
N LEU A 23 14.50 -2.71 12.90
CA LEU A 23 14.78 -3.55 11.73
C LEU A 23 15.33 -2.70 10.58
N ARG A 24 16.41 -3.16 9.96
CA ARG A 24 16.89 -2.59 8.70
C ARG A 24 15.91 -2.98 7.60
N TYR A 25 15.35 -2.01 6.90
CA TYR A 25 14.41 -2.22 5.81
C TYR A 25 14.71 -1.34 4.60
N ARG A 26 14.06 -1.64 3.48
CA ARG A 26 13.96 -0.78 2.29
C ARG A 26 12.52 -0.72 1.81
N VAL A 27 12.18 0.35 1.09
CA VAL A 27 10.89 0.52 0.42
C VAL A 27 11.12 0.43 -1.09
N LEU A 28 10.32 -0.38 -1.78
CA LEU A 28 10.38 -0.56 -3.22
C LEU A 28 9.07 -0.12 -3.86
N LEU A 29 9.13 0.73 -4.89
CA LEU A 29 8.00 0.96 -5.78
C LEU A 29 7.99 -0.16 -6.83
N LEU A 30 6.90 -0.93 -6.88
CA LEU A 30 6.80 -2.03 -7.84
C LEU A 30 6.65 -1.54 -9.28
N ALA A 31 7.32 -2.25 -10.20
CA ALA A 31 7.15 -2.03 -11.64
C ALA A 31 5.75 -2.48 -12.08
N GLY A 32 5.21 -1.88 -13.14
CA GLY A 32 3.84 -2.17 -13.59
C GLY A 32 3.57 -3.65 -13.90
N GLY A 33 4.58 -4.40 -14.36
CA GLY A 33 4.46 -5.84 -14.64
C GLY A 33 4.45 -6.74 -13.41
N ASP A 34 4.76 -6.19 -12.23
CA ASP A 34 4.84 -6.90 -10.95
C ASP A 34 3.68 -6.53 -10.00
N LEU A 35 2.76 -5.68 -10.47
CA LEU A 35 1.58 -5.29 -9.70
C LEU A 35 0.56 -6.44 -9.66
N GLY A 36 -0.08 -6.61 -8.50
CA GLY A 36 -1.27 -7.45 -8.37
C GLY A 36 -2.40 -6.98 -9.29
N PHE A 37 -3.27 -7.90 -9.70
CA PHE A 37 -4.30 -7.71 -10.73
C PHE A 37 -5.17 -6.44 -10.60
N ALA A 38 -5.39 -5.95 -9.38
CA ALA A 38 -6.25 -4.80 -9.09
C ALA A 38 -5.47 -3.55 -8.66
N ASN A 39 -4.16 -3.65 -8.47
CA ASN A 39 -3.35 -2.61 -7.85
C ASN A 39 -3.07 -1.51 -8.89
N ALA A 40 -3.28 -0.24 -8.53
CA ALA A 40 -2.88 0.90 -9.34
C ALA A 40 -1.44 1.33 -9.03
N LYS A 41 -1.02 1.23 -7.76
CA LYS A 41 0.35 1.51 -7.28
C LYS A 41 0.60 0.70 -6.01
N THR A 42 1.82 0.17 -5.85
CA THR A 42 2.21 -0.65 -4.69
C THR A 42 3.61 -0.30 -4.21
N TYR A 43 3.76 -0.20 -2.89
CA TYR A 43 5.05 -0.17 -2.21
C TYR A 43 5.25 -1.45 -1.40
N ASP A 44 6.36 -2.13 -1.64
CA ASP A 44 6.78 -3.25 -0.81
C ASP A 44 7.83 -2.80 0.20
N LEU A 45 7.62 -3.19 1.46
CA LEU A 45 8.62 -3.04 2.51
C LEU A 45 9.31 -4.37 2.68
N GLU A 46 10.62 -4.36 2.53
CA GLU A 46 11.44 -5.54 2.72
C GLU A 46 12.42 -5.34 3.87
N ALA A 47 12.46 -6.30 4.80
CA ALA A 47 13.41 -6.33 5.90
C ALA A 47 14.65 -7.15 5.53
N TRP A 48 15.83 -6.72 6.00
CA TRP A 48 17.07 -7.49 5.80
C TRP A 48 17.07 -8.74 6.68
N ALA A 49 17.17 -9.92 6.08
CA ALA A 49 17.24 -11.20 6.76
C ALA A 49 18.68 -11.73 6.77
N PRO A 50 19.45 -11.51 7.87
CA PRO A 50 20.88 -11.82 7.89
C PRO A 50 21.19 -13.31 7.75
N ALA A 51 20.33 -14.19 8.27
CA ALA A 51 20.52 -15.65 8.20
C ALA A 51 20.54 -16.19 6.77
N VAL A 52 19.87 -15.50 5.84
CA VAL A 52 19.75 -15.89 4.43
C VAL A 52 20.39 -14.86 3.48
N GLY A 53 21.00 -13.81 4.01
CA GLY A 53 21.73 -12.80 3.24
C GLY A 53 20.90 -12.09 2.18
N ARG A 54 19.60 -11.88 2.41
CA ARG A 54 18.68 -11.27 1.43
C ARG A 54 17.64 -10.39 2.09
N TRP A 55 17.04 -9.53 1.28
CA TRP A 55 15.82 -8.82 1.65
C TRP A 55 14.62 -9.76 1.54
N LEU A 56 13.70 -9.68 2.51
CA LEU A 56 12.45 -10.43 2.51
C LEU A 56 11.29 -9.46 2.64
N GLU A 57 10.28 -9.60 1.79
CA GLU A 57 9.04 -8.86 1.90
C GLU A 57 8.37 -9.13 3.25
N VAL A 58 7.97 -8.05 3.93
CA VAL A 58 7.28 -8.10 5.22
C VAL A 58 5.96 -7.33 5.22
N SER A 59 5.74 -6.48 4.22
CA SER A 59 4.49 -5.75 4.01
C SER A 59 4.39 -5.27 2.58
N SER A 60 3.16 -5.22 2.06
CA SER A 60 2.83 -4.61 0.77
C SER A 60 1.68 -3.62 0.96
N CYS A 61 1.88 -2.38 0.52
CA CYS A 61 0.94 -1.29 0.64
C CYS A 61 0.48 -0.87 -0.75
N SER A 62 -0.82 -1.01 -1.04
CA SER A 62 -1.35 -0.73 -2.38
C SER A 62 -2.55 0.21 -2.35
N THR A 63 -2.69 0.99 -3.42
CA THR A 63 -3.95 1.66 -3.75
C THR A 63 -4.60 0.97 -4.94
N TYR A 64 -5.92 0.88 -4.89
CA TYR A 64 -6.77 0.23 -5.90
C TYR A 64 -7.67 1.24 -6.62
N THR A 65 -7.47 2.53 -6.32
CA THR A 65 -8.35 3.65 -6.71
C THR A 65 -9.81 3.30 -6.44
N ASP A 66 -10.59 3.04 -7.48
CA ASP A 66 -12.00 2.69 -7.42
C ASP A 66 -12.29 1.29 -8.01
N TYR A 67 -11.26 0.51 -8.37
CA TYR A 67 -11.42 -0.79 -9.02
C TYR A 67 -12.29 -1.76 -8.20
N GLN A 68 -11.95 -1.92 -6.92
CA GLN A 68 -12.67 -2.79 -6.01
C GLN A 68 -14.03 -2.19 -5.63
N ALA A 69 -14.08 -0.88 -5.38
CA ALA A 69 -15.32 -0.17 -5.02
C ALA A 69 -16.40 -0.31 -6.10
N ARG A 70 -16.03 -0.15 -7.38
CA ARG A 70 -16.96 -0.35 -8.51
C ARG A 70 -17.51 -1.77 -8.57
N ARG A 71 -16.67 -2.79 -8.39
CA ARG A 71 -17.08 -4.20 -8.43
C ARG A 71 -17.99 -4.58 -7.25
N ALA A 72 -17.73 -4.01 -6.08
CA ALA A 72 -18.54 -4.24 -4.88
C ALA A 72 -19.74 -3.27 -4.77
N ASN A 73 -19.93 -2.36 -5.74
CA ASN A 73 -20.93 -1.30 -5.70
C ASN A 73 -20.87 -0.44 -4.41
N VAL A 74 -19.66 -0.24 -3.87
CA VAL A 74 -19.40 0.65 -2.73
C VAL A 74 -19.37 2.07 -3.25
N ARG A 75 -20.23 2.94 -2.70
CA ARG A 75 -20.39 4.33 -3.12
C ARG A 75 -20.35 5.25 -1.92
N TYR A 76 -19.97 6.50 -2.15
CA TYR A 76 -19.85 7.51 -1.12
C TYR A 76 -20.65 8.75 -1.53
N ARG A 77 -21.49 9.23 -0.61
CA ARG A 77 -22.23 10.48 -0.81
C ARG A 77 -21.51 11.59 -0.04
N PRO A 78 -20.96 12.62 -0.71
CA PRO A 78 -20.18 13.66 -0.04
C PRO A 78 -21.03 14.58 0.84
N GLU A 79 -22.30 14.80 0.48
CA GLU A 79 -23.20 15.71 1.21
C GLU A 79 -24.64 15.17 1.22
N PRO A 80 -25.47 15.54 2.22
CA PRO A 80 -26.89 15.17 2.24
C PRO A 80 -27.59 15.54 0.93
N GLY A 81 -28.21 14.55 0.28
CA GLY A 81 -28.91 14.74 -1.01
C GLY A 81 -28.05 14.69 -2.27
N ALA A 82 -26.71 14.68 -2.16
CA ALA A 82 -25.83 14.49 -3.31
C ALA A 82 -25.96 13.09 -3.93
N LYS A 83 -25.59 12.96 -5.20
CA LYS A 83 -25.46 11.64 -5.81
C LYS A 83 -24.25 10.92 -5.21
N PRO A 84 -24.39 9.63 -4.85
CA PRO A 84 -23.25 8.77 -4.54
C PRO A 84 -22.39 8.49 -5.78
#